data_AF-A0A8B6FKA1-F1
#
_entry.id   AF-A0A8B6FKA1-F1
#
_cell.length_a   1.000
_cell.length_b   1.000
_cell.length_c   1.000
_cell.angle_alpha   90.00
_cell.angle_beta   90.00
_cell.angle_gamma   90.00
#
_symmetry.space_group_name_H-M   'P 1'
#
loop_
_entity.id
_entity.type
_entity.pdbx_description
1 polymer ?
#
loop_
_entity_poly.entity_id
_entity_poly.type
_entity_poly.pdbx_seq_one_letter_code
_entity_poly.pdbx_strand_id
1 'polypeptide(L)'
;MMTNLVISVDDRRRIEQHAGQDDQNKALLDIVIKMREPAYSVFVDGLRNYGYEDIANDLKCDFSPSPVSAETKGLSDWNVPLYKVRLQKNYLKVITDIQHDSIVDHLITRDVVSVDDGKKIESGKTPQEKNRTLMDMLLRKNEQGFNEFLKALQKDSIYADLADQIEKTEVTSTDMATLYKCLK
;
A
#
# COMPACT_ATOMS: atom_id res chain seq x y z
N MET A 1 -32.64 17.09 -2.90
CA MET A 1 -31.25 16.77 -3.31
C MET A 1 -30.37 16.92 -2.08
N MET A 2 -30.00 15.82 -1.42
CA MET A 2 -29.16 15.85 -0.22
C MET A 2 -27.71 15.63 -0.65
N THR A 3 -26.86 16.64 -0.46
CA THR A 3 -25.41 16.49 -0.56
C THR A 3 -24.94 15.66 0.63
N ASN A 4 -24.62 14.38 0.40
CA ASN A 4 -23.88 13.58 1.36
C ASN A 4 -22.51 14.22 1.56
N LEU A 5 -22.39 15.07 2.60
CA LEU A 5 -21.17 15.77 2.95
C LEU A 5 -20.18 14.75 3.53
N VAL A 6 -19.45 14.07 2.65
CA VAL A 6 -18.45 13.06 3.02
C VAL A 6 -17.19 13.70 3.61
N ILE A 7 -16.96 14.98 3.33
CA ILE A 7 -15.81 15.74 3.81
C ILE A 7 -16.31 16.71 4.89
N SER A 8 -15.72 16.65 6.09
CA SER A 8 -16.05 17.57 7.18
C SER A 8 -15.76 19.01 6.78
N VAL A 9 -16.50 19.97 7.35
CA VAL A 9 -16.25 21.41 7.14
C VAL A 9 -14.80 21.78 7.54
N ASP A 10 -14.25 21.10 8.55
CA ASP A 10 -12.86 21.28 8.97
C ASP A 10 -11.85 20.74 7.95
N ASP A 11 -12.15 19.59 7.34
CA ASP A 11 -11.31 18.98 6.30
C ASP A 11 -11.32 19.84 5.03
N ARG A 12 -12.48 20.39 4.67
CA ARG A 12 -12.61 21.36 3.57
C ARG A 12 -11.75 22.59 3.82
N ARG A 13 -11.80 23.16 5.03
CA ARG A 13 -11.00 24.33 5.39
C ARG A 13 -9.50 24.04 5.36
N ARG A 14 -9.09 22.82 5.72
CA ARG A 14 -7.70 22.37 5.60
C ARG A 14 -7.23 22.26 4.16
N ILE A 15 -8.07 21.72 3.28
CA ILE A 15 -7.77 21.65 1.85
C ILE A 15 -7.63 23.07 1.29
N GLU A 16 -8.62 23.94 1.51
CA GLU A 16 -8.66 25.31 0.97
C GLU A 16 -7.58 26.24 1.57
N GLN A 17 -6.94 25.86 2.68
CA GLN A 17 -5.85 26.63 3.29
C GLN A 17 -4.53 26.52 2.50
N HIS A 18 -4.38 25.53 1.62
CA HIS A 18 -3.20 25.40 0.78
C HIS A 18 -3.23 26.39 -0.40
N ALA A 19 -2.10 27.03 -0.69
CA ALA A 19 -2.01 28.06 -1.73
C ALA A 19 -1.92 27.50 -3.16
N GLY A 20 -1.54 26.23 -3.33
CA GLY A 20 -1.31 25.59 -4.62
C GLY A 20 -2.29 24.45 -4.90
N GLN A 21 -2.75 24.35 -6.16
CA GLN A 21 -3.69 23.32 -6.60
C GLN A 21 -3.17 21.90 -6.33
N ASP A 22 -1.87 21.65 -6.49
CA ASP A 22 -1.26 20.34 -6.26
C ASP A 22 -1.28 19.95 -4.77
N ASP A 23 -1.04 20.90 -3.88
CA ASP A 23 -1.10 20.69 -2.43
C ASP A 23 -2.54 20.49 -1.96
N GLN A 24 -3.50 21.21 -2.57
CA GLN A 24 -4.93 21.01 -2.35
C GLN A 24 -5.38 19.62 -2.80
N ASN A 25 -4.98 19.20 -4.00
CA ASN A 25 -5.30 17.88 -4.55
C ASN A 25 -4.69 16.76 -3.69
N LYS A 26 -3.46 16.95 -3.21
CA LYS A 26 -2.80 16.00 -2.31
C LYS A 26 -3.49 15.88 -0.96
N ALA A 27 -3.85 17.01 -0.34
CA ALA A 27 -4.60 17.01 0.91
C ALA A 27 -5.96 16.33 0.77
N LEU A 28 -6.65 16.58 -0.35
CA LEU A 28 -7.92 15.92 -0.69
C LEU A 28 -7.76 14.40 -0.82
N LEU A 29 -6.74 13.93 -1.52
CA LEU A 29 -6.46 12.50 -1.67
C LEU A 29 -6.12 11.84 -0.32
N ASP A 30 -5.30 12.49 0.51
CA ASP A 30 -4.94 11.98 1.84
C ASP A 30 -6.18 11.81 2.75
N ILE A 31 -7.14 12.75 2.65
CA ILE A 31 -8.41 12.68 3.39
C ILE A 31 -9.30 11.54 2.86
N VAL A 32 -9.45 11.41 1.54
CA VAL A 32 -10.25 10.35 0.90
C VAL A 32 -9.68 8.95 1.20
N ILE A 33 -8.36 8.78 1.19
CA ILE A 33 -7.68 7.51 1.52
C ILE A 33 -7.92 7.13 3.00
N LYS A 34 -8.00 8.12 3.89
CA LYS A 34 -8.16 7.89 5.33
C LYS A 34 -9.57 7.49 5.75
N MET A 35 -10.61 7.83 4.99
CA MET A 35 -12.01 7.68 5.39
C MET A 35 -12.68 6.31 5.10
N ARG A 36 -11.97 5.35 4.47
CA ARG A 36 -12.50 4.02 4.03
C ARG A 36 -13.70 4.10 3.04
N GLU A 37 -14.05 2.94 2.47
CA GLU A 37 -14.79 2.75 1.21
C GLU A 37 -16.02 3.64 0.89
N PRO A 38 -16.92 4.01 1.81
CA PRO A 38 -18.07 4.84 1.44
C PRO A 38 -17.68 6.27 1.03
N ALA A 39 -16.50 6.76 1.45
CA ALA A 39 -16.02 8.08 1.06
C ALA A 39 -15.40 8.10 -0.35
N TYR A 40 -14.81 6.98 -0.76
CA TYR A 40 -14.14 6.85 -2.06
C TYR A 40 -15.14 6.81 -3.21
N SER A 41 -16.24 6.08 -3.06
CA SER A 41 -17.29 6.04 -4.09
C SER A 41 -17.91 7.42 -4.33
N VAL A 42 -18.19 8.16 -3.26
CA VAL A 42 -18.73 9.53 -3.36
C VAL A 42 -17.72 10.49 -4.00
N PHE A 43 -16.42 10.29 -3.77
CA PHE A 43 -15.38 11.07 -4.43
C PHE A 43 -15.33 10.78 -5.95
N VAL A 44 -15.38 9.51 -6.35
CA VAL A 44 -15.41 9.10 -7.76
C VAL A 44 -16.69 9.61 -8.46
N ASP A 45 -17.83 9.54 -7.79
CA ASP A 45 -19.09 10.11 -8.29
C ASP A 45 -19.01 11.64 -8.42
N GLY A 46 -18.33 12.30 -7.49
CA GLY A 46 -18.00 13.72 -7.58
C GLY A 46 -17.22 14.04 -8.86
N LEU A 47 -16.13 13.31 -9.13
CA LEU A 47 -15.32 13.52 -10.33
C LEU A 47 -16.13 13.38 -11.63
N ARG A 48 -17.02 12.39 -11.72
CA ARG A 48 -17.93 12.23 -12.86
C ARG A 48 -18.86 13.43 -13.03
N ASN A 49 -19.48 13.88 -11.94
CA ASN A 49 -20.42 15.00 -11.98
C ASN A 49 -19.76 16.34 -12.35
N TYR A 50 -18.46 16.48 -12.14
CA TYR A 50 -17.69 17.67 -12.50
C TYR A 50 -16.91 17.52 -13.82
N GLY A 51 -17.20 16.49 -14.62
CA GLY A 51 -16.66 16.32 -15.97
C GLY A 51 -15.25 15.71 -16.03
N TYR A 52 -14.72 15.24 -14.91
CA TYR A 52 -13.46 14.51 -14.85
C TYR A 52 -13.68 13.00 -15.04
N GLU A 53 -14.42 12.64 -16.09
CA GLU A 53 -14.82 11.24 -16.34
C GLU A 53 -13.62 10.33 -16.57
N ASP A 54 -12.61 10.78 -17.30
CA ASP A 54 -11.40 10.00 -17.57
C ASP A 54 -10.69 9.65 -16.26
N ILE A 55 -10.49 10.66 -15.40
CA ILE A 55 -9.88 10.48 -14.08
C ILE A 55 -10.78 9.62 -13.18
N ALA A 56 -12.10 9.80 -13.23
CA ALA A 56 -13.04 9.00 -12.45
C ALA A 56 -13.12 7.53 -12.91
N ASN A 57 -12.87 7.26 -14.19
CA ASN A 57 -12.81 5.92 -14.76
C ASN A 57 -11.47 5.25 -14.40
N ASP A 58 -10.37 6.00 -14.44
CA ASP A 58 -9.05 5.54 -14.00
C ASP A 58 -9.02 5.23 -12.49
N LEU A 59 -9.75 6.02 -11.71
CA LEU A 59 -9.94 5.83 -10.27
C LEU A 59 -11.08 4.86 -9.94
N LYS A 60 -11.79 4.30 -10.92
CA LYS A 60 -12.80 3.28 -10.65
C LYS A 60 -12.07 1.97 -10.32
N CYS A 61 -11.67 1.80 -9.06
CA CYS A 61 -11.45 0.46 -8.53
C CYS A 61 -12.79 -0.27 -8.64
N ASP A 62 -12.79 -1.45 -9.26
CA ASP A 62 -13.96 -2.31 -9.52
C ASP A 62 -14.59 -2.88 -8.22
N PHE A 63 -14.71 -2.08 -7.16
CA PHE A 63 -15.57 -2.36 -6.00
C PHE A 63 -17.04 -2.13 -6.37
N SER A 64 -17.50 -2.60 -7.54
CA SER A 64 -18.92 -2.87 -7.65
C SER A 64 -19.20 -4.09 -6.76
N PRO A 65 -20.11 -4.00 -5.79
CA PRO A 65 -20.79 -5.21 -5.35
C PRO A 65 -21.73 -5.59 -6.50
N SER A 66 -21.17 -6.17 -7.56
CA SER A 66 -22.00 -6.74 -8.62
C SER A 66 -22.68 -7.97 -8.02
N PRO A 67 -24.01 -8.10 -8.14
CA PRO A 67 -24.72 -9.23 -7.59
C PRO A 67 -24.25 -10.49 -8.32
N VAL A 68 -23.50 -11.32 -7.60
CA VAL A 68 -23.42 -12.77 -7.71
C VAL A 68 -23.69 -13.30 -9.12
N SER A 69 -22.65 -13.37 -9.95
CA SER A 69 -22.57 -14.44 -10.94
C SER A 69 -21.17 -15.03 -10.88
N ALA A 70 -21.15 -16.31 -10.56
CA ALA A 70 -19.97 -17.10 -10.33
C ALA A 70 -19.17 -17.24 -11.62
N GLU A 71 -18.09 -16.48 -11.72
CA GLU A 71 -16.94 -16.90 -12.52
C GLU A 71 -15.73 -16.91 -11.60
N THR A 72 -15.54 -18.05 -10.94
CA THR A 72 -14.28 -18.46 -10.34
C THR A 72 -13.24 -18.58 -11.46
N LYS A 73 -12.68 -17.45 -11.93
CA LYS A 73 -11.35 -17.46 -12.52
C LYS A 73 -10.40 -17.86 -11.41
N GLY A 74 -9.94 -19.10 -11.47
CA GLY A 74 -9.13 -19.72 -10.44
C GLY A 74 -7.90 -18.88 -10.10
N LEU A 75 -7.47 -18.98 -8.85
CA LEU A 75 -6.22 -18.40 -8.32
C LEU A 75 -4.98 -18.67 -9.21
N SER A 76 -5.05 -19.58 -10.17
CA SER A 76 -3.98 -20.00 -11.07
C SER A 76 -3.64 -19.02 -12.22
N ASP A 77 -4.53 -18.09 -12.59
CA ASP A 77 -4.30 -17.21 -13.75
C ASP A 77 -3.42 -16.00 -13.42
N TRP A 78 -3.35 -15.63 -12.14
CA TRP A 78 -2.53 -14.52 -11.68
C TRP A 78 -1.22 -15.09 -11.15
N ASN A 79 -0.15 -15.01 -11.94
CA ASN A 79 1.21 -15.38 -11.50
C ASN A 79 1.80 -14.31 -10.55
N VAL A 80 0.99 -13.86 -9.59
CA VAL A 80 1.31 -12.86 -8.60
C VAL A 80 1.70 -13.60 -7.32
N PRO A 81 2.97 -13.54 -6.90
CA PRO A 81 3.39 -14.26 -5.72
C PRO A 81 2.70 -13.73 -4.45
N LEU A 82 2.11 -14.63 -3.66
CA LEU A 82 1.32 -14.31 -2.46
C LEU A 82 2.10 -13.44 -1.45
N TYR A 83 3.41 -13.65 -1.33
CA TYR A 83 4.25 -12.86 -0.43
C TYR A 83 4.29 -11.37 -0.78
N LYS A 84 4.20 -11.01 -2.07
CA LYS A 84 4.17 -9.60 -2.50
C LYS A 84 2.88 -8.93 -2.07
N VAL A 85 1.77 -9.65 -2.14
CA VAL A 85 0.47 -9.16 -1.68
C VAL A 85 0.48 -8.92 -0.17
N ARG A 86 1.03 -9.87 0.59
CA ARG A 86 1.18 -9.74 2.05
C ARG A 86 2.05 -8.54 2.44
N LEU A 87 3.18 -8.34 1.76
CA LEU A 87 4.04 -7.17 1.97
C LEU A 87 3.30 -5.85 1.66
N GLN A 88 2.57 -5.78 0.54
CA GLN A 88 1.83 -4.57 0.19
C GLN A 88 0.73 -4.23 1.18
N LYS A 89 -0.06 -5.22 1.62
CA LYS A 89 -1.14 -4.99 2.61
C LYS A 89 -0.61 -4.45 3.94
N ASN A 90 0.62 -4.81 4.30
CA ASN A 90 1.26 -4.38 5.54
C ASN A 90 2.28 -3.24 5.34
N TYR A 91 2.33 -2.64 4.16
CA TYR A 91 3.36 -1.67 3.77
C TYR A 91 3.50 -0.50 4.74
N LEU A 92 2.37 0.11 5.12
CA LEU A 92 2.37 1.25 6.05
C LEU A 92 2.92 0.88 7.43
N LYS A 93 2.51 -0.27 7.97
CA LYS A 93 2.98 -0.75 9.29
C LYS A 93 4.48 -1.03 9.27
N VAL A 94 4.96 -1.66 8.21
CA VAL A 94 6.39 -1.92 8.06
C VAL A 94 7.18 -0.61 8.00
N ILE A 95 6.66 0.41 7.32
CA ILE A 95 7.35 1.71 7.23
C ILE A 95 7.34 2.48 8.54
N THR A 96 6.28 2.39 9.33
CA THR A 96 6.16 3.15 10.58
C THR A 96 6.83 2.48 11.77
N ASP A 97 6.79 1.15 11.85
CA ASP A 97 7.02 0.45 13.11
C ASP A 97 8.44 -0.15 13.19
N ILE A 98 9.13 -0.29 12.06
CA ILE A 98 10.39 -1.04 11.98
C ILE A 98 11.61 -0.12 12.05
N GLN A 99 12.63 -0.56 12.80
CA GLN A 99 13.99 -0.02 12.74
C GLN A 99 14.79 -0.80 11.68
N HIS A 100 15.17 -0.15 10.59
CA HIS A 100 15.79 -0.82 9.43
C HIS A 100 17.20 -1.37 9.71
N ASP A 101 17.99 -0.75 10.59
CA ASP A 101 19.43 -1.05 10.76
C ASP A 101 19.70 -2.55 10.99
N SER A 102 19.06 -3.16 12.00
CA SER A 102 19.28 -4.56 12.37
C SER A 102 18.76 -5.56 11.33
N ILE A 103 17.72 -5.17 10.59
CA ILE A 103 17.07 -6.00 9.58
C ILE A 103 17.85 -5.95 8.27
N VAL A 104 18.33 -4.78 7.86
CA VAL A 104 19.18 -4.61 6.68
C VAL A 104 20.48 -5.39 6.85
N ASP A 105 21.14 -5.31 8.01
CA ASP A 105 22.33 -6.10 8.31
C ASP A 105 22.08 -7.62 8.20
N HIS A 106 20.93 -8.07 8.69
CA HIS A 106 20.55 -9.48 8.56
C HIS A 106 20.35 -9.88 7.09
N LEU A 107 19.66 -9.04 6.31
CA LEU A 107 19.38 -9.30 4.91
C LEU A 107 20.64 -9.27 4.03
N ILE A 108 21.64 -8.44 4.37
CA ILE A 108 22.96 -8.44 3.74
C ILE A 108 23.71 -9.73 4.09
N THR A 109 23.71 -10.13 5.37
CA THR A 109 24.37 -11.37 5.83
C THR A 109 23.78 -12.62 5.15
N ARG A 110 22.50 -12.57 4.79
CA ARG A 110 21.78 -13.64 4.09
C ARG A 110 21.81 -13.54 2.57
N ASP A 111 22.56 -12.58 2.01
CA ASP A 111 22.68 -12.31 0.57
C ASP A 111 21.33 -12.05 -0.13
N VAL A 112 20.34 -11.56 0.63
CA VAL A 112 19.04 -11.15 0.09
C VAL A 112 19.15 -9.77 -0.54
N VAL A 113 19.91 -8.90 0.10
CA VAL A 113 20.15 -7.51 -0.28
C VAL A 113 21.65 -7.32 -0.39
N SER A 114 22.14 -6.67 -1.46
CA SER A 114 23.58 -6.45 -1.60
C SER A 114 24.09 -5.36 -0.65
N VAL A 115 25.40 -5.29 -0.43
CA VAL A 115 26.01 -4.20 0.36
C VAL A 115 25.71 -2.83 -0.25
N ASP A 116 25.64 -2.73 -1.58
CA ASP A 116 25.33 -1.48 -2.27
C ASP A 116 23.84 -1.11 -2.13
N ASP A 117 22.94 -2.10 -2.16
CA ASP A 117 21.53 -1.90 -1.84
C ASP A 117 21.36 -1.43 -0.38
N GLY A 118 22.11 -2.00 0.56
CA GLY A 118 22.16 -1.56 1.96
C GLY A 118 22.55 -0.10 2.10
N LYS A 119 23.63 0.33 1.42
CA LYS A 119 24.03 1.76 1.37
C LYS A 119 22.95 2.65 0.77
N LYS A 120 22.21 2.17 -0.22
CA LYS A 120 21.10 2.91 -0.81
C LYS A 120 19.93 3.05 0.17
N ILE A 121 19.63 2.02 0.95
CA ILE A 121 18.66 2.13 2.06
C ILE A 121 19.15 3.15 3.07
N GLU A 122 20.42 3.08 3.49
CA GLU A 122 21.02 4.01 4.45
C GLU A 122 21.07 5.47 3.98
N SER A 123 21.03 5.71 2.66
CA SER A 123 21.02 7.06 2.09
C SER A 123 19.72 7.84 2.33
N GLY A 124 18.65 7.17 2.78
CA GLY A 124 17.40 7.82 3.16
C GLY A 124 17.56 8.76 4.36
N LYS A 125 16.87 9.90 4.35
CA LYS A 125 17.03 10.93 5.40
C LYS A 125 16.24 10.61 6.66
N THR A 126 15.11 9.92 6.50
CA THR A 126 14.20 9.56 7.59
C THR A 126 14.06 8.04 7.69
N PRO A 127 13.82 7.48 8.89
CA PRO A 127 13.57 6.04 9.04
C PRO A 127 12.47 5.53 8.09
N GLN A 128 11.45 6.33 7.85
CA GLN A 128 10.36 6.00 6.92
C GLN A 128 10.85 5.92 5.47
N GLU A 129 11.70 6.83 5.01
CA GLU A 129 12.29 6.77 3.67
C GLU A 129 13.20 5.55 3.50
N LYS A 130 13.96 5.20 4.54
CA LYS A 130 14.80 4.00 4.56
C LYS A 130 13.95 2.73 4.48
N ASN A 131 12.93 2.62 5.33
CA ASN A 131 11.98 1.50 5.31
C ASN A 131 11.23 1.40 3.98
N ARG A 132 10.86 2.53 3.38
CA ARG A 132 10.23 2.57 2.04
C ARG A 132 11.16 1.96 0.99
N THR A 133 12.42 2.36 0.99
CA THR A 133 13.44 1.85 0.07
C THR A 133 13.67 0.35 0.27
N LEU A 134 13.72 -0.10 1.53
CA LEU A 134 13.80 -1.52 1.87
C LEU A 134 12.60 -2.31 1.32
N MET A 135 11.38 -1.81 1.52
CA MET A 135 10.17 -2.46 1.04
C MET A 135 10.11 -2.53 -0.49
N ASP A 136 10.47 -1.45 -1.17
CA ASP A 136 10.52 -1.41 -2.63
C ASP A 136 11.54 -2.42 -3.19
N MET A 137 12.65 -2.66 -2.46
CA MET A 137 13.61 -3.72 -2.79
C MET A 137 13.04 -5.11 -2.54
N LEU A 138 12.42 -5.36 -1.39
CA LEU A 138 11.83 -6.66 -1.05
C LEU A 138 10.72 -7.07 -2.03
N LEU A 139 9.92 -6.12 -2.53
CA LEU A 139 8.90 -6.38 -3.57
C LEU A 139 9.49 -6.84 -4.91
N ARG A 140 10.77 -6.55 -5.17
CA ARG A 140 11.51 -7.00 -6.36
C ARG A 140 12.23 -8.33 -6.14
N LYS A 141 12.39 -8.77 -4.89
CA LYS A 141 13.02 -10.05 -4.54
C LYS A 141 12.04 -11.22 -4.68
N ASN A 142 12.60 -12.42 -4.64
CA ASN A 142 11.85 -13.68 -4.67
C ASN A 142 11.29 -14.03 -3.28
N GLU A 143 10.51 -15.11 -3.20
CA GLU A 143 9.92 -15.60 -1.96
C GLU A 143 10.96 -15.89 -0.86
N GLN A 144 12.14 -16.37 -1.24
CA GLN A 144 13.24 -16.59 -0.30
C GLN A 144 13.65 -15.29 0.41
N GLY A 145 13.74 -14.18 -0.32
CA GLY A 145 14.03 -12.87 0.27
C GLY A 145 12.96 -12.40 1.26
N PHE A 146 11.69 -12.69 0.97
CA PHE A 146 10.60 -12.43 1.90
C PHE A 146 10.69 -13.28 3.18
N ASN A 147 11.00 -14.57 3.05
CA ASN A 147 11.11 -15.46 4.20
C ASN A 147 12.27 -15.07 5.12
N GLU A 148 13.42 -14.66 4.56
CA GLU A 148 14.52 -14.15 5.35
C GLU A 148 14.21 -12.80 5.99
N PHE A 149 13.39 -11.95 5.35
CA PHE A 149 12.85 -10.74 5.98
C PHE A 149 11.95 -11.07 7.17
N LEU A 150 11.02 -12.01 7.05
CA LEU A 150 10.18 -12.46 8.18
C LEU A 150 11.04 -13.04 9.32
N LYS A 151 12.07 -13.83 9.01
CA LYS A 151 13.02 -14.31 10.02
C LYS A 151 13.80 -13.19 10.69
N ALA A 152 14.18 -12.15 9.95
CA ALA A 152 14.82 -10.97 10.50
C ALA A 152 13.91 -10.28 11.52
N LEU A 153 12.61 -10.15 11.19
CA LEU A 153 11.61 -9.61 12.12
C LEU A 153 11.38 -10.51 13.34
N GLN A 154 11.28 -11.83 13.14
CA GLN A 154 11.10 -12.79 14.24
C GLN A 154 12.31 -12.88 15.18
N LYS A 155 13.50 -12.54 14.69
CA LYS A 155 14.73 -12.53 15.49
C LYS A 155 14.69 -11.44 16.56
N ASP A 156 13.98 -10.34 16.31
CA ASP A 156 13.71 -9.31 17.29
C ASP A 156 12.32 -9.53 17.91
N SER A 157 12.27 -9.82 19.20
CA SER A 157 11.00 -10.07 19.90
C SER A 157 10.01 -8.91 19.79
N ILE A 158 10.49 -7.68 19.52
CA ILE A 158 9.65 -6.49 19.34
C ILE A 158 8.83 -6.59 18.04
N TYR A 159 9.36 -7.27 17.01
CA TYR A 159 8.73 -7.38 15.69
C TYR A 159 8.14 -8.76 15.40
N ALA A 160 8.22 -9.71 16.34
CA ALA A 160 7.66 -11.05 16.17
C ALA A 160 6.15 -11.01 15.86
N ASP A 161 5.38 -10.20 16.58
CA ASP A 161 3.94 -10.04 16.34
C ASP A 161 3.64 -9.44 14.96
N LEU A 162 4.51 -8.52 14.50
CA LEU A 162 4.39 -7.91 13.18
C LEU A 162 4.71 -8.93 12.08
N ALA A 163 5.74 -9.77 12.26
CA ALA A 163 6.09 -10.84 11.33
C ALA A 163 4.93 -11.84 11.18
N ASP A 164 4.37 -12.27 12.31
CA ASP A 164 3.22 -13.17 12.36
C ASP A 164 1.99 -12.56 11.69
N GLN A 165 1.74 -11.27 11.90
CA GLN A 165 0.66 -10.55 11.24
C GLN A 165 0.86 -10.51 9.72
N ILE A 166 2.08 -10.24 9.24
CA ILE A 166 2.39 -10.21 7.80
C ILE A 166 2.19 -11.60 7.19
N GLU A 167 2.66 -12.64 7.86
CA GLU A 167 2.55 -14.03 7.38
C GLU A 167 1.10 -14.53 7.34
N LYS A 168 0.32 -14.24 8.39
CA LYS A 168 -1.09 -14.64 8.52
C LYS A 168 -2.06 -13.72 7.78
N THR A 169 -1.56 -12.68 7.12
CA THR A 169 -2.41 -11.77 6.34
C THR A 169 -3.13 -12.54 5.24
N GLU A 170 -4.47 -12.55 5.33
CA GLU A 170 -5.32 -13.14 4.32
C GLU A 170 -5.16 -12.39 3.00
N VAL A 171 -4.85 -13.17 1.95
CA VAL A 171 -4.71 -12.68 0.58
C VAL A 171 -6.00 -13.02 -0.16
N THR A 172 -6.74 -12.00 -0.59
CA THR A 172 -7.95 -12.18 -1.37
C THR A 172 -7.66 -12.05 -2.86
N SER A 173 -8.55 -12.58 -3.71
CA SER A 173 -8.46 -12.42 -5.16
C SER A 173 -8.45 -10.95 -5.60
N THR A 174 -9.15 -10.09 -4.85
CA THR A 174 -9.15 -8.63 -5.06
C THR A 174 -7.76 -8.04 -4.81
N ASP A 175 -7.06 -8.47 -3.76
CA ASP A 175 -5.71 -7.99 -3.45
C ASP A 175 -4.70 -8.37 -4.54
N MET A 176 -4.80 -9.59 -5.06
CA MET A 176 -3.97 -10.06 -6.18
C MET A 176 -4.22 -9.27 -7.46
N ALA A 177 -5.49 -8.97 -7.77
CA ALA A 177 -5.87 -8.16 -8.92
C ALA A 177 -5.35 -6.71 -8.80
N THR A 178 -5.43 -6.11 -7.61
CA THR A 178 -4.90 -4.77 -7.33
C THR A 178 -3.38 -4.73 -7.53
N LEU A 179 -2.65 -5.69 -6.97
CA LEU A 179 -1.18 -5.75 -7.14
C LEU A 179 -0.80 -5.98 -8.61
N TYR A 180 -1.52 -6.83 -9.35
CA TYR A 180 -1.26 -7.03 -10.78
C TYR A 180 -1.46 -5.76 -11.60
N LYS A 181 -2.51 -4.98 -11.31
CA LYS A 181 -2.77 -3.69 -11.98
C LYS A 181 -1.69 -2.65 -11.66
N CYS A 182 -1.09 -2.68 -10.47
CA CYS A 182 0.00 -1.76 -10.09
C CYS A 182 1.40 -2.18 -10.60
N LEU A 183 1.56 -3.43 -11.08
CA LEU A 183 2.84 -3.95 -11.60
C LEU A 183 2.97 -3.86 -13.13
N LYS A 184 1.91 -3.47 -13.84
CA LYS A 184 1.89 -3.18 -15.28
C LYS A 184 2.06 -1.69 -15.53
#